data_AF-W4P602-F1
#
_entry.id   AF-W4P602-F1
#
_cell.length_a   1.000
_cell.length_b   1.000
_cell.length_c   1.000
_cell.angle_alpha   90.00
_cell.angle_beta   90.00
_cell.angle_gamma   90.00
#
_symmetry.space_group_name_H-M   'P 1'
#
loop_
_entity.id
_entity.type
_entity.pdbx_description
1 polymer ?
#
loop_
_entity_poly.entity_id
_entity_poly.type
_entity_poly.pdbx_seq_one_letter_code
_entity_poly.pdbx_strand_id
1 'polypeptide(L)'
;MISIATYDTKKEVILPDSSIVWLNAGSLLKYPKKFNNKRSVTLEGEAFFDVKKDKKRPFSVSTSTMTIRVFGTTFLVTDRKELPHTETVLETGKIDVTMKETGEKLEMKPNQQLIYNKKEQSTEVKIVNAANYTNWRKEHLLFENTPLKAVFIQLSKWYNIDISYKTCSQQLLNTPVSFKLDNETVDDILNILQSITSLTWKRSETNTIIIE
;
A
#
# COMPACT_ATOMS: atom_id res chain seq x y z
N MET A 1 12.14 6.60 -21.50
CA MET A 1 11.60 6.34 -20.15
C MET A 1 10.69 5.12 -20.24
N ILE A 2 10.74 4.23 -19.25
CA ILE A 2 9.79 3.13 -19.10
C ILE A 2 8.67 3.62 -18.18
N SER A 3 7.44 3.24 -18.50
CA SER A 3 6.24 3.58 -17.74
C SER A 3 5.42 2.31 -17.53
N ILE A 4 5.10 1.99 -16.28
CA ILE A 4 4.26 0.84 -15.90
C ILE A 4 3.06 1.38 -15.15
N ALA A 5 1.87 1.08 -15.65
CA ALA A 5 0.60 1.39 -14.99
C ALA A 5 -0.10 0.09 -14.57
N THR A 6 -0.80 0.16 -13.44
CA THR A 6 -1.75 -0.83 -12.95
C THR A 6 -3.13 -0.21 -12.90
N TYR A 7 -4.16 -1.01 -13.18
CA TYR A 7 -5.56 -0.57 -13.11
C TYR A 7 -6.24 -1.26 -11.93
N ASP A 8 -6.48 -2.57 -12.06
CA ASP A 8 -7.32 -3.32 -11.11
C ASP A 8 -6.51 -4.36 -10.33
N THR A 9 -5.24 -4.56 -10.72
CA THR A 9 -4.36 -5.60 -10.20
C THR A 9 -3.03 -5.02 -9.74
N LYS A 10 -2.37 -5.77 -8.84
CA LYS A 10 -1.02 -5.47 -8.38
C LYS A 10 0.01 -5.94 -9.41
N LYS A 11 1.20 -5.34 -9.39
CA LYS A 11 2.28 -5.76 -10.28
C LYS A 11 3.64 -5.65 -9.62
N GLU A 12 4.41 -6.71 -9.70
CA GLU A 12 5.85 -6.68 -9.38
C GLU A 12 6.65 -6.17 -10.57
N VAL A 13 7.62 -5.30 -10.29
CA VAL A 13 8.53 -4.71 -11.27
C VAL A 13 9.96 -4.80 -10.73
N ILE A 14 10.83 -5.48 -11.48
CA ILE A 14 12.27 -5.52 -11.21
C ILE A 14 12.93 -4.36 -11.96
N LEU A 15 13.56 -3.46 -11.23
CA LEU A 15 14.24 -2.28 -11.77
C LEU A 15 15.64 -2.59 -12.32
N PRO A 16 16.25 -1.71 -13.13
CA PRO A 16 17.57 -1.93 -13.71
C PRO A 16 18.73 -2.14 -12.71
N ASP A 17 18.58 -1.71 -11.45
CA ASP A 17 19.54 -1.98 -10.36
C ASP A 17 19.20 -3.23 -9.54
N SER A 18 18.22 -4.02 -9.98
CA SER A 18 17.64 -5.17 -9.26
C SER A 18 16.89 -4.81 -7.97
N SER A 19 16.52 -3.54 -7.76
CA SER A 19 15.50 -3.21 -6.75
C SER A 19 14.13 -3.74 -7.20
N ILE A 20 13.31 -4.15 -6.24
CA ILE A 20 11.96 -4.68 -6.52
C ILE A 20 10.94 -3.64 -6.10
N VAL A 21 9.94 -3.42 -6.96
CA VAL A 21 8.81 -2.54 -6.68
C VAL A 21 7.52 -3.31 -6.88
N TRP A 22 6.69 -3.37 -5.85
CA TRP A 22 5.32 -3.83 -5.98
C TRP A 22 4.44 -2.60 -6.12
N LEU A 23 3.77 -2.47 -7.26
CA LEU A 23 2.74 -1.46 -7.48
C LEU A 23 1.40 -2.00 -7.03
N ASN A 24 0.65 -1.21 -6.26
CA ASN A 24 -0.75 -1.52 -6.00
C ASN A 24 -1.62 -1.17 -7.23
N ALA A 25 -2.88 -1.58 -7.24
CA ALA A 25 -3.87 -1.19 -8.24
C ALA A 25 -3.96 0.36 -8.37
N GLY A 26 -4.28 0.85 -9.57
CA GLY A 26 -4.41 2.28 -9.86
C GLY A 26 -3.11 3.09 -9.76
N SER A 27 -1.94 2.47 -9.92
CA SER A 27 -0.64 3.12 -9.71
C SER A 27 0.17 3.22 -10.99
N LEU A 28 1.09 4.18 -11.04
CA LEU A 28 1.94 4.49 -12.17
C LEU A 28 3.38 4.70 -11.71
N LEU A 29 4.29 3.88 -12.21
CA LEU A 29 5.73 3.99 -11.98
C LEU A 29 6.44 4.36 -13.28
N LYS A 30 7.25 5.42 -13.25
CA LYS A 30 8.12 5.84 -14.36
C LYS A 30 9.59 5.76 -13.95
N TYR A 31 10.42 5.16 -14.79
CA TYR A 31 11.86 4.98 -14.53
C TYR A 31 12.68 4.89 -15.83
N PRO A 32 13.98 5.21 -15.82
CA PRO A 32 14.82 5.11 -17.00
C PRO A 32 15.18 3.65 -17.32
N LYS A 33 15.49 3.34 -18.60
CA LYS A 33 15.90 1.99 -19.03
C LYS A 33 17.21 1.52 -18.37
N LYS A 34 18.05 2.46 -17.93
CA LYS A 34 19.29 2.24 -17.18
C LYS A 34 19.44 3.33 -16.13
N PHE A 35 19.96 2.99 -14.95
CA PHE A 35 20.36 3.98 -13.96
C PHE A 35 21.83 4.37 -14.15
N ASN A 36 22.11 5.67 -14.11
CA ASN A 36 23.46 6.22 -14.16
C ASN A 36 23.99 6.44 -12.73
N ASN A 37 24.49 7.65 -12.43
CA ASN A 37 24.98 8.02 -11.09
C ASN A 37 23.84 8.16 -10.06
N LYS A 38 22.60 8.34 -10.51
CA LYS A 38 21.40 8.45 -9.67
C LYS A 38 20.37 7.41 -10.10
N ARG A 39 19.74 6.77 -9.12
CA ARG A 39 18.67 5.79 -9.32
C ARG A 39 17.35 6.47 -9.00
N SER A 40 16.68 7.06 -9.99
CA SER A 40 15.51 7.91 -9.75
C SER A 40 14.28 7.39 -10.47
N VAL A 41 13.16 7.35 -9.75
CA VAL A 41 11.85 6.93 -10.25
C VAL A 41 10.79 7.96 -9.86
N THR A 42 9.69 7.99 -10.61
CA THR A 42 8.50 8.78 -10.28
C THR A 42 7.33 7.85 -10.02
N LEU A 43 6.58 8.12 -8.95
CA LEU A 43 5.40 7.37 -8.55
C LEU A 43 4.18 8.29 -8.50
N GLU A 44 3.08 7.85 -9.11
CA GLU A 44 1.72 8.29 -8.81
C GLU A 44 0.95 7.04 -8.33
N GLY A 45 0.16 7.11 -7.25
CA GLY A 45 -0.50 5.94 -6.66
C GLY A 45 0.26 5.36 -5.46
N GLU A 46 0.24 4.04 -5.30
CA GLU A 46 0.84 3.36 -4.15
C GLU A 46 1.83 2.28 -4.58
N ALA A 47 3.00 2.28 -3.97
CA ALA A 47 4.01 1.25 -4.21
C ALA A 47 4.85 0.94 -2.98
N PHE A 48 5.17 -0.34 -2.81
CA PHE A 48 6.19 -0.82 -1.89
C PHE A 48 7.51 -0.98 -2.63
N PHE A 49 8.58 -0.46 -2.05
CA PHE A 49 9.93 -0.50 -2.59
C PHE A 49 10.81 -1.37 -1.70
N ASP A 50 11.43 -2.40 -2.28
CA ASP A 50 12.60 -3.07 -1.74
C ASP A 50 13.83 -2.64 -2.52
N VAL A 51 14.51 -1.62 -1.99
CA VAL A 51 15.64 -0.99 -2.69
C VAL A 51 16.93 -1.72 -2.39
N LYS A 52 17.60 -2.18 -3.44
CA LYS A 52 18.92 -2.80 -3.33
C LYS A 52 19.91 -1.83 -2.71
N LYS A 53 20.66 -2.33 -1.73
CA LYS A 53 21.67 -1.55 -1.01
C LYS A 53 22.80 -1.10 -1.94
N ASP A 54 22.98 0.22 -2.05
CA ASP A 54 24.10 0.86 -2.74
C ASP A 54 24.39 2.19 -2.04
N LYS A 55 25.50 2.21 -1.27
CA LYS A 55 25.93 3.39 -0.49
C LYS A 55 26.46 4.52 -1.36
N LYS A 56 26.88 4.24 -2.60
CA LYS A 56 27.53 5.23 -3.49
C LYS A 56 26.54 5.95 -4.37
N ARG A 57 25.45 5.27 -4.76
CA ARG A 57 24.42 5.82 -5.64
C ARG A 57 23.08 5.83 -4.92
N PRO A 58 22.58 6.98 -4.45
CA PRO A 58 21.28 7.05 -3.78
C PRO A 58 20.15 6.65 -4.74
N PHE A 59 19.12 6.04 -4.17
CA PHE A 59 17.84 5.80 -4.83
C PHE A 59 16.85 6.89 -4.43
N SER A 60 16.07 7.40 -5.38
CA SER A 60 15.10 8.46 -5.14
C SER A 60 13.74 8.16 -5.75
N VAL A 61 12.69 8.25 -4.93
CA VAL A 61 11.28 8.21 -5.38
C VAL A 61 10.74 9.63 -5.33
N SER A 62 10.24 10.11 -6.45
CA SER A 62 9.59 11.43 -6.56
C SER A 62 8.09 11.23 -6.71
N THR A 63 7.30 11.81 -5.81
CA THR A 63 5.82 11.83 -5.88
C THR A 63 5.35 13.23 -6.27
N SER A 64 4.05 13.52 -6.23
CA SER A 64 3.54 14.89 -6.42
C SER A 64 4.03 15.85 -5.32
N THR A 65 4.14 15.39 -4.07
CA THR A 65 4.44 16.26 -2.93
C THR A 65 5.79 16.05 -2.27
N MET A 66 6.43 14.88 -2.43
CA MET A 66 7.66 14.57 -1.72
C MET A 66 8.73 13.96 -2.62
N THR A 67 9.98 14.11 -2.19
CA THR A 67 11.13 13.37 -2.72
C THR A 67 11.71 12.54 -1.58
N ILE A 68 11.75 11.24 -1.78
CA ILE A 68 12.26 10.26 -0.83
C ILE A 68 13.62 9.79 -1.32
N ARG A 69 14.66 9.84 -0.48
CA ARG A 69 16.02 9.38 -0.80
C ARG A 69 16.47 8.29 0.17
N VAL A 70 16.99 7.19 -0.39
CA VAL A 70 17.44 6.02 0.36
C VAL A 70 18.72 5.42 -0.21
N PHE A 71 19.38 4.55 0.57
CA PHE A 71 20.59 3.82 0.16
C PHE A 71 20.44 2.30 0.17
N GLY A 72 19.29 1.78 0.59
CA GLY A 72 19.01 0.35 0.75
C GLY A 72 18.04 0.14 1.91
N THR A 73 16.75 0.16 1.58
CA THR A 73 15.65 0.43 2.53
C THR A 73 14.39 -0.23 1.97
N THR A 74 13.56 -0.81 2.85
CA THR A 74 12.20 -1.25 2.49
C THR A 74 11.16 -0.27 3.02
N PHE A 75 10.28 0.21 2.15
CA PHE A 75 9.30 1.24 2.52
C PHE A 75 8.10 1.28 1.57
N LEU A 76 6.97 1.75 2.08
CA LEU A 76 5.74 2.01 1.32
C LEU A 76 5.64 3.51 1.02
N VAL A 77 5.11 3.86 -0.15
CA VAL A 77 4.72 5.23 -0.48
C VAL A 77 3.32 5.22 -1.05
N THR A 78 2.47 6.13 -0.58
CA THR A 78 1.10 6.33 -1.06
C THR A 78 0.90 7.79 -1.44
N ASP A 79 0.74 8.06 -2.74
CA ASP A 79 0.43 9.37 -3.31
C ASP A 79 -0.69 9.29 -4.35
N ARG A 80 -1.91 9.13 -3.87
CA ARG A 80 -3.11 9.06 -4.70
C ARG A 80 -3.73 10.45 -4.86
N LYS A 81 -4.32 10.74 -6.03
CA LYS A 81 -4.89 12.07 -6.35
C LYS A 81 -6.16 12.34 -5.54
N GLU A 82 -6.92 11.29 -5.27
CA GLU A 82 -8.14 11.28 -4.49
C GLU A 82 -7.90 11.38 -2.97
N LEU A 83 -6.67 11.15 -2.50
CA LEU A 83 -6.33 11.27 -1.09
C LEU A 83 -5.86 12.69 -0.75
N PRO A 84 -6.31 13.26 0.38
CA PRO A 84 -5.93 14.61 0.82
C PRO A 84 -4.50 14.68 1.37
N HIS A 85 -3.82 13.55 1.48
CA HIS A 85 -2.49 13.43 2.05
C HIS A 85 -1.60 12.53 1.18
N THR A 86 -0.30 12.62 1.44
CA THR A 86 0.71 11.72 0.91
C THR A 86 1.42 11.04 2.06
N GLU A 87 1.62 9.73 1.99
CA GLU A 87 2.18 8.97 3.10
C GLU A 87 3.41 8.17 2.70
N THR A 88 4.28 7.93 3.67
CA THR A 88 5.35 6.94 3.55
C THR A 88 5.51 6.19 4.87
N VAL A 89 5.73 4.88 4.79
CA VAL A 89 5.94 4.00 5.95
C VAL A 89 7.27 3.30 5.79
N LEU A 90 8.16 3.47 6.76
CA LEU A 90 9.49 2.86 6.75
C LEU A 90 9.48 1.53 7.51
N GLU A 91 9.80 0.44 6.80
CA GLU A 91 9.89 -0.89 7.39
C GLU A 91 11.34 -1.22 7.80
N THR A 92 12.32 -1.07 6.91
CA THR A 92 13.74 -1.31 7.25
C THR A 92 14.66 -0.24 6.65
N GLY A 93 15.76 0.05 7.33
CA GLY A 93 16.77 0.99 6.84
C GLY A 93 16.52 2.42 7.32
N LYS A 94 16.78 3.38 6.44
CA LYS A 94 16.69 4.82 6.72
C LYS A 94 16.20 5.56 5.48
N ILE A 95 15.39 6.59 5.70
CA ILE A 95 14.87 7.45 4.63
C ILE A 95 15.13 8.91 4.96
N ASP A 96 15.62 9.67 3.97
CA ASP A 96 15.55 11.12 3.95
C ASP A 96 14.35 11.55 3.10
N VAL A 97 13.39 12.27 3.66
CA VAL A 97 12.22 12.81 2.96
C VAL A 97 12.37 14.32 2.81
N THR A 98 12.05 14.86 1.64
CA THR A 98 11.96 16.30 1.38
C THR A 98 10.60 16.64 0.82
N MET A 99 9.84 17.48 1.51
CA MET A 99 8.58 18.03 1.00
C MET A 99 8.89 19.07 -0.07
N LYS A 100 8.25 18.95 -1.24
CA LYS A 100 8.53 19.80 -2.40
C LYS A 100 8.05 21.23 -2.20
N GLU A 101 6.91 21.39 -1.55
CA GLU A 101 6.27 22.70 -1.38
C GLU A 101 6.96 23.52 -0.28
N THR A 102 7.17 22.93 0.89
CA THR A 102 7.73 23.65 2.05
C THR A 102 9.26 23.59 2.11
N GLY A 103 9.89 22.67 1.37
CA GLY A 103 11.31 22.38 1.48
C GLY A 103 11.71 21.67 2.79
N GLU A 104 10.73 21.34 3.64
CA GLU A 104 10.96 20.64 4.92
C GLU A 104 11.68 19.31 4.67
N LYS A 105 12.68 19.02 5.50
CA LYS A 105 13.46 17.79 5.44
C LYS A 105 13.29 17.01 6.72
N LEU A 106 12.99 15.72 6.57
CA LEU A 106 12.80 14.80 7.68
C LEU A 106 13.59 13.52 7.45
N GLU A 107 14.04 12.95 8.55
CA GLU A 107 14.68 11.64 8.57
C GLU A 107 13.75 10.66 9.27
N MET A 108 13.51 9.50 8.65
CA MET A 108 12.70 8.45 9.23
C MET A 108 13.55 7.27 9.70
N LYS A 109 13.09 6.66 10.81
CA LYS A 109 13.55 5.39 11.38
C LYS A 109 12.51 4.29 11.13
N PRO A 110 12.91 3.01 11.19
CA PRO A 110 11.99 1.88 11.11
C PRO A 110 10.76 2.04 12.02
N ASN A 111 9.60 1.57 11.54
CA ASN A 111 8.31 1.67 12.22
C ASN A 111 7.77 3.10 12.37
N GLN A 112 8.23 4.03 11.53
CA GLN A 112 7.64 5.35 11.43
C GLN A 112 6.78 5.48 10.16
N GLN A 113 5.62 6.11 10.33
CA GLN A 113 4.76 6.61 9.25
C GLN A 113 4.90 8.13 9.23
N LEU A 114 5.13 8.69 8.05
CA LEU A 114 5.02 10.11 7.78
C LEU A 114 3.73 10.34 6.98
N ILE A 115 2.96 11.33 7.38
CA ILE A 115 1.73 11.78 6.72
C ILE A 115 1.90 13.26 6.40
N TYR A 116 1.82 13.62 5.12
CA TYR A 116 1.87 15.00 4.65
C TYR A 116 0.49 15.44 4.16
N ASN A 117 -0.12 16.41 4.83
CA ASN A 117 -1.41 16.97 4.43
C ASN A 117 -1.22 17.96 3.26
N LYS A 118 -1.83 17.68 2.10
CA LYS A 118 -1.64 18.47 0.87
C LYS A 118 -2.22 19.88 0.98
N LYS A 119 -3.28 20.07 1.78
CA LYS A 119 -3.99 21.33 1.93
C LYS A 119 -3.36 22.22 2.99
N GLU A 120 -3.06 21.65 4.15
CA GLU A 120 -2.47 22.37 5.28
C GLU A 120 -0.96 22.53 5.16
N GLN A 121 -0.35 21.78 4.24
CA GLN A 121 1.10 21.72 4.05
C GLN A 121 1.85 21.34 5.34
N SER A 122 1.19 20.55 6.19
CA SER A 122 1.69 20.11 7.48
C SER A 122 2.14 18.66 7.42
N THR A 123 3.14 18.33 8.24
CA THR A 123 3.67 16.97 8.35
C THR A 123 3.40 16.41 9.74
N GLU A 124 2.95 15.16 9.79
CA GLU A 124 2.79 14.39 11.02
C GLU A 124 3.63 13.10 10.95
N VAL A 125 4.29 12.73 12.05
CA VAL A 125 5.05 11.48 12.14
C VAL A 125 4.52 10.62 13.29
N LYS A 126 4.17 9.37 12.99
CA LYS A 126 3.63 8.39 13.95
C LYS A 126 4.54 7.18 14.06
N ILE A 127 4.52 6.54 15.23
CA ILE A 127 5.05 5.18 15.40
C ILE A 127 3.94 4.20 15.04
N VAL A 128 4.23 3.26 14.14
CA VAL A 128 3.29 2.27 13.63
C VAL A 128 3.94 0.89 13.55
N ASN A 129 3.15 -0.16 13.41
CA ASN A 129 3.69 -1.45 12.98
C ASN A 129 3.76 -1.48 11.45
N ALA A 130 4.95 -1.27 10.87
CA ALA A 130 5.12 -1.15 9.42
C ALA A 130 4.68 -2.41 8.65
N ALA A 131 4.75 -3.60 9.26
CA ALA A 131 4.29 -4.84 8.64
C ALA A 131 2.79 -4.78 8.28
N ASN A 132 1.97 -4.12 9.10
CA ASN A 132 0.53 -4.00 8.86
C ASN A 132 0.20 -3.22 7.58
N TYR A 133 1.07 -2.30 7.17
CA TYR A 133 0.88 -1.47 5.98
C TYR A 133 1.42 -2.13 4.71
N THR A 134 2.35 -3.06 4.87
CA THR A 134 3.14 -3.57 3.76
C THR A 134 2.81 -5.04 3.45
N ASN A 135 2.08 -5.73 4.33
CA ASN A 135 1.66 -7.11 4.15
C ASN A 135 0.86 -7.36 2.88
N TRP A 136 0.25 -6.31 2.28
CA TRP A 136 -0.46 -6.42 0.99
C TRP A 136 0.40 -6.93 -0.17
N ARG A 137 1.73 -6.84 -0.06
CA ARG A 137 2.69 -7.37 -1.04
C ARG A 137 2.86 -8.88 -0.95
N LYS A 138 2.44 -9.52 0.14
CA LYS A 138 2.49 -10.98 0.25
C LYS A 138 1.62 -11.52 -0.89
N GLU A 139 2.14 -12.53 -1.59
CA GLU A 139 1.45 -13.13 -2.74
C GLU A 139 0.06 -13.65 -2.38
N HIS A 140 -0.22 -13.82 -1.09
CA HIS A 140 -1.51 -14.28 -0.64
C HIS A 140 -1.95 -13.72 0.70
N LEU A 141 -3.27 -13.56 0.83
CA LEU A 141 -3.94 -13.53 2.12
C LEU A 141 -4.19 -14.97 2.55
N LEU A 142 -3.63 -15.36 3.69
CA LEU A 142 -3.93 -16.64 4.32
C LEU A 142 -4.80 -16.38 5.55
N PHE A 143 -5.98 -16.97 5.55
CA PHE A 143 -6.86 -17.04 6.70
C PHE A 143 -6.91 -18.50 7.16
N GLU A 144 -6.58 -18.73 8.43
CA GLU A 144 -6.64 -20.05 9.06
C GLU A 144 -7.53 -19.93 10.28
N ASN A 145 -8.69 -20.60 10.24
CA ASN A 145 -9.69 -20.58 11.31
C ASN A 145 -10.00 -19.15 11.80
N THR A 146 -10.07 -18.19 10.87
CA THR A 146 -10.14 -16.77 11.20
C THR A 146 -11.60 -16.31 11.21
N PRO A 147 -12.09 -15.63 12.26
CA PRO A 147 -13.45 -15.09 12.29
C PRO A 147 -13.70 -14.08 11.17
N LEU A 148 -14.89 -14.12 10.55
CA LEU A 148 -15.28 -13.20 9.47
C LEU A 148 -15.05 -11.72 9.81
N LYS A 149 -15.27 -11.31 11.07
CA LYS A 149 -14.97 -9.94 11.51
C LYS A 149 -13.51 -9.54 11.25
N ALA A 150 -12.57 -10.43 11.56
CA ALA A 150 -11.15 -10.19 11.35
C ALA A 150 -10.81 -10.21 9.85
N VAL A 151 -11.45 -11.10 9.08
CA VAL A 151 -11.36 -11.13 7.61
C VAL A 151 -11.77 -9.79 7.01
N PHE A 152 -12.94 -9.25 7.37
CA PHE A 152 -13.40 -7.96 6.85
C PHE A 152 -12.43 -6.82 7.17
N ILE A 153 -11.92 -6.74 8.41
CA ILE A 153 -10.92 -5.74 8.78
C ILE A 153 -9.65 -5.85 7.91
N GLN A 154 -9.23 -7.07 7.61
CA GLN A 154 -8.03 -7.32 6.80
C GLN A 154 -8.28 -7.01 5.32
N LEU A 155 -9.45 -7.37 4.79
CA LEU A 155 -9.87 -7.01 3.42
C LEU A 155 -10.01 -5.50 3.24
N SER A 156 -10.62 -4.79 4.21
CA SER A 156 -10.68 -3.32 4.21
C SER A 156 -9.32 -2.70 4.01
N LYS A 157 -8.32 -3.17 4.77
CA LYS A 157 -6.94 -2.68 4.67
C LYS A 157 -6.27 -3.08 3.36
N TRP A 158 -6.45 -4.32 2.94
CA TRP A 158 -5.77 -4.88 1.76
C TRP A 158 -6.22 -4.23 0.45
N TYR A 159 -7.50 -3.91 0.35
CA TYR A 159 -8.10 -3.27 -0.83
C TYR A 159 -8.33 -1.76 -0.65
N ASN A 160 -7.97 -1.21 0.51
CA ASN A 160 -8.19 0.20 0.87
C ASN A 160 -9.65 0.65 0.69
N ILE A 161 -10.58 -0.14 1.23
CA ILE A 161 -12.02 0.10 1.18
C ILE A 161 -12.64 0.08 2.58
N ASP A 162 -13.80 0.70 2.72
CA ASP A 162 -14.61 0.61 3.93
C ASP A 162 -15.57 -0.58 3.85
N ILE A 163 -15.50 -1.49 4.81
CA ILE A 163 -16.44 -2.62 4.94
C ILE A 163 -17.27 -2.43 6.20
N SER A 164 -18.56 -2.14 6.03
CA SER A 164 -19.53 -1.98 7.11
C SER A 164 -20.32 -3.26 7.32
N TYR A 165 -20.29 -3.81 8.53
CA TYR A 165 -21.00 -5.03 8.94
C TYR A 165 -21.90 -4.80 10.16
N LYS A 166 -22.48 -3.59 10.28
CA LYS A 166 -23.26 -3.15 11.45
C LYS A 166 -24.54 -3.96 11.68
N THR A 167 -25.10 -4.52 10.62
CA THR A 167 -26.35 -5.30 10.64
C THR A 167 -26.11 -6.79 10.84
N CYS A 168 -24.87 -7.27 10.76
CA CYS A 168 -24.55 -8.68 10.90
C CYS A 168 -24.73 -9.18 12.33
N SER A 169 -25.22 -10.42 12.46
CA SER A 169 -25.29 -11.09 13.75
C SER A 169 -23.89 -11.41 14.30
N GLN A 170 -23.75 -11.44 15.64
CA GLN A 170 -22.50 -11.82 16.27
C GLN A 170 -22.07 -13.25 15.91
N GLN A 171 -23.04 -14.14 15.67
CA GLN A 171 -22.79 -15.52 15.23
C GLN A 171 -22.13 -15.55 13.85
N LEU A 172 -22.63 -14.77 12.89
CA LEU A 172 -22.02 -14.65 11.56
C LEU A 172 -20.61 -14.08 11.67
N LEU A 173 -20.43 -12.98 12.41
CA LEU A 173 -19.12 -12.33 12.59
C LEU A 173 -18.06 -13.23 13.24
N ASN A 174 -18.49 -14.18 14.07
CA ASN A 174 -17.63 -15.16 14.72
C ASN A 174 -17.41 -16.45 13.90
N THR A 175 -18.06 -16.58 12.74
CA THR A 175 -17.91 -17.76 11.88
C THR A 175 -16.47 -17.85 11.39
N PRO A 176 -15.73 -18.94 11.69
CA PRO A 176 -14.37 -19.09 11.25
C PRO A 176 -14.34 -19.54 9.79
N VAL A 177 -13.39 -19.00 9.04
CA VAL A 177 -13.14 -19.35 7.65
C VAL A 177 -11.66 -19.60 7.44
N SER A 178 -11.35 -20.55 6.56
CA SER A 178 -9.97 -20.86 6.17
C SER A 178 -9.86 -20.87 4.66
N PHE A 179 -9.04 -19.98 4.12
CA PHE A 179 -8.79 -19.90 2.68
C PHE A 179 -7.52 -19.11 2.41
N LYS A 180 -6.93 -19.41 1.26
CA LYS A 180 -5.81 -18.67 0.68
C LYS A 180 -6.35 -17.89 -0.51
N LEU A 181 -6.07 -16.60 -0.55
CA LEU A 181 -6.34 -15.73 -1.70
C LEU A 181 -5.02 -15.35 -2.30
N ASP A 182 -4.90 -15.41 -3.62
CA ASP A 182 -3.69 -15.01 -4.33
C ASP A 182 -3.89 -13.62 -4.98
N ASN A 183 -4.76 -13.52 -5.99
CA ASN A 183 -4.97 -12.30 -6.80
C ASN A 183 -6.45 -11.95 -7.04
N GLU A 184 -7.35 -12.49 -6.24
CA GLU A 184 -8.80 -12.24 -6.34
C GLU A 184 -9.12 -10.76 -6.07
N THR A 185 -10.16 -10.23 -6.73
CA THR A 185 -10.71 -8.93 -6.33
C THR A 185 -11.49 -9.07 -5.03
N VAL A 186 -11.72 -7.96 -4.33
CA VAL A 186 -12.57 -8.00 -3.12
C VAL A 186 -13.97 -8.52 -3.41
N ASP A 187 -14.50 -8.27 -4.61
CA ASP A 187 -15.83 -8.74 -5.01
C ASP A 187 -15.83 -10.26 -5.23
N ASP A 188 -14.79 -10.81 -5.85
CA ASP A 188 -14.61 -12.26 -5.98
C ASP A 188 -14.56 -12.93 -4.61
N ILE A 189 -13.83 -12.34 -3.67
CA ILE A 189 -13.70 -12.85 -2.30
C ILE A 189 -15.05 -12.83 -1.59
N LEU A 190 -15.79 -11.73 -1.69
CA LEU A 190 -17.11 -11.62 -1.07
C LEU A 190 -18.14 -12.57 -1.69
N ASN A 191 -18.05 -12.82 -2.99
CA ASN A 191 -18.84 -13.85 -3.66
C ASN A 191 -18.51 -15.27 -3.16
N ILE A 192 -17.22 -15.57 -2.98
CA ILE A 192 -16.78 -16.84 -2.39
C ILE A 192 -17.33 -16.95 -0.96
N LEU A 193 -17.14 -15.93 -0.13
CA LEU A 193 -17.65 -15.92 1.24
C LEU A 193 -19.17 -16.08 1.29
N GLN A 194 -19.91 -15.45 0.38
CA GLN A 194 -21.38 -15.59 0.29
C GLN A 194 -21.79 -17.01 -0.13
N SER A 195 -20.96 -17.73 -0.88
CA SER A 195 -21.24 -19.12 -1.27
C SER A 195 -21.01 -20.15 -0.15
N ILE A 196 -20.15 -19.84 0.82
CA ILE A 196 -19.75 -20.76 1.90
C ILE A 196 -20.29 -20.36 3.29
N THR A 197 -20.95 -19.20 3.39
CA THR A 197 -21.55 -18.68 4.62
C THR A 197 -22.96 -18.15 4.35
N SER A 198 -23.64 -17.66 5.39
CA SER A 198 -24.94 -16.99 5.23
C SER A 198 -24.82 -15.49 4.99
N LEU A 199 -23.63 -14.96 4.69
CA LEU A 199 -23.47 -13.53 4.43
C LEU A 199 -24.13 -13.14 3.12
N THR A 200 -24.59 -11.91 3.06
CA THR A 200 -24.89 -11.20 1.82
C THR A 200 -24.11 -9.89 1.79
N TRP A 201 -23.84 -9.37 0.59
CA TRP A 201 -23.10 -8.12 0.46
C TRP A 201 -23.63 -7.26 -0.68
N LYS A 202 -23.41 -5.95 -0.56
CA LYS A 202 -23.69 -4.99 -1.63
C LYS A 202 -22.64 -3.88 -1.63
N ARG A 203 -22.36 -3.37 -2.82
CA ARG A 203 -21.49 -2.20 -3.02
C ARG A 203 -22.35 -0.94 -2.95
N SER A 204 -22.08 -0.08 -1.97
CA SER A 204 -22.82 1.18 -1.78
C SER A 204 -22.25 2.31 -2.62
N GLU A 205 -20.91 2.39 -2.67
CA GLU A 205 -20.14 3.39 -3.42
C GLU A 205 -18.84 2.72 -3.91
N THR A 206 -18.05 3.41 -4.74
CA THR A 206 -16.80 2.86 -5.31
C THR A 206 -15.85 2.31 -4.23
N ASN A 207 -15.86 2.91 -3.03
CA ASN A 207 -14.97 2.53 -1.93
C ASN A 207 -15.68 1.96 -0.68
N THR A 208 -16.99 1.70 -0.74
CA THR A 208 -17.79 1.30 0.43
C THR A 208 -18.60 0.03 0.15
N ILE A 209 -18.40 -0.98 0.99
CA ILE A 209 -19.11 -2.28 0.97
C ILE A 209 -19.94 -2.43 2.24
N ILE A 210 -21.16 -2.93 2.07
CA ILE A 210 -22.08 -3.26 3.17
C ILE A 210 -22.27 -4.77 3.21
N ILE A 211 -22.06 -5.36 4.38
CA ILE A 211 -22.24 -6.78 4.70
C ILE A 211 -23.52 -6.91 5.52
N GLU A 212 -24.38 -7.84 5.14
CA GLU A 212 -25.67 -8.14 5.76
C GLU A 212 -25.74 -9.61 6.18
#